data_AF-A0A7Y3M6S0-F1
#
_entry.id   AF-A0A7Y3M6S0-F1
#
_cell.length_a   1.000
_cell.length_b   1.000
_cell.length_c   1.000
_cell.angle_alpha   90.00
_cell.angle_beta   90.00
_cell.angle_gamma   90.00
#
_symmetry.space_group_name_H-M   'P 1'
#
loop_
_entity.id
_entity.type
_entity.pdbx_description
1 polymer ?
#
loop_
_entity_poly.entity_id
_entity_poly.type
_entity_poly.pdbx_seq_one_letter_code
_entity_poly.pdbx_strand_id
1 'polypeptide(L)'
;MGETTLVLSAPAYLAAGVFALLLGDQLTRRIAVLRELCIPRPVTGGLLFACFTWLLTRAGILELQLDGDLHGKIWSAVFTAVTPDKPLQIDQPFLIAFFTCVGLSCSAAAIREGGRLVTALLVAASLLASLQAVLGVAVAVAWGHHPSLGLACGPVSMTGGHGTTAGFAALLESTGFP
;
A
#
# COMPACT_ATOMS: atom_id res chain seq x y z
N MET A 1 -4.84 -32.02 -10.96
CA MET A 1 -6.21 -31.56 -11.27
C MET A 1 -6.04 -30.14 -11.75
N GLY A 2 -6.52 -29.82 -12.96
CA GLY A 2 -6.08 -28.64 -13.71
C GLY A 2 -6.32 -27.33 -12.97
N GLU A 3 -5.25 -26.60 -12.71
CA GLU A 3 -5.31 -25.24 -12.17
C GLU A 3 -6.00 -24.36 -13.21
N THR A 4 -7.21 -23.89 -12.89
CA THR A 4 -7.89 -22.90 -13.73
C THR A 4 -7.36 -21.55 -13.31
N THR A 5 -6.32 -21.06 -13.98
CA THR A 5 -5.79 -19.72 -13.75
C THR A 5 -6.71 -18.70 -14.40
N LEU A 6 -7.31 -17.82 -13.60
CA LEU A 6 -8.17 -16.75 -14.10
C LEU A 6 -7.41 -15.42 -14.01
N VAL A 7 -7.10 -14.87 -15.17
CA VAL A 7 -6.42 -13.58 -15.29
C VAL A 7 -7.47 -12.47 -15.34
N LEU A 8 -7.47 -11.59 -14.34
CA LEU A 8 -8.32 -10.41 -14.31
C LEU A 8 -7.62 -9.26 -15.04
N SER A 9 -8.26 -8.73 -16.09
CA SER A 9 -7.80 -7.53 -16.79
C SER A 9 -7.90 -6.30 -15.89
N ALA A 10 -7.14 -5.23 -16.21
CA ALA A 10 -7.09 -4.02 -15.39
C ALA A 10 -8.47 -3.42 -15.01
N PRO A 11 -9.49 -3.35 -15.89
CA PRO A 11 -10.83 -2.92 -15.49
C PRO A 11 -11.53 -3.88 -14.51
N ALA A 12 -11.34 -5.19 -14.68
CA ALA A 12 -11.89 -6.20 -13.78
C ALA A 12 -11.17 -6.19 -12.42
N TYR A 13 -9.86 -5.94 -12.40
CA TYR A 13 -9.10 -5.73 -11.18
C TYR A 13 -9.61 -4.50 -10.40
N LEU A 14 -9.83 -3.36 -11.05
CA LEU A 14 -10.47 -2.21 -10.42
C LEU A 14 -11.87 -2.53 -9.90
N ALA A 15 -12.69 -3.22 -10.69
CA ALA A 15 -14.03 -3.60 -10.27
C ALA A 15 -13.99 -4.50 -9.03
N ALA A 16 -13.05 -5.44 -8.96
CA ALA A 16 -12.81 -6.27 -7.78
C ALA A 16 -12.37 -5.42 -6.57
N GLY A 17 -11.50 -4.43 -6.77
CA GLY A 17 -11.09 -3.48 -5.73
C GLY A 17 -12.25 -2.64 -5.18
N VAL A 18 -13.11 -2.11 -6.06
CA VAL A 18 -14.33 -1.37 -5.68
C VAL A 18 -15.29 -2.30 -4.95
N PHE A 19 -15.49 -3.52 -5.44
CA PHE A 19 -16.32 -4.51 -4.77
C PHE A 19 -15.82 -4.83 -3.36
N ALA A 20 -14.51 -5.08 -3.20
CA ALA A 20 -13.88 -5.30 -1.91
C ALA A 20 -14.08 -4.10 -0.97
N LEU A 21 -13.93 -2.86 -1.47
CA LEU A 21 -14.17 -1.65 -0.68
C LEU A 21 -15.62 -1.54 -0.20
N LEU A 22 -16.60 -1.78 -1.08
CA LEU A 22 -18.02 -1.73 -0.74
C LEU A 22 -18.39 -2.83 0.28
N LEU A 23 -17.86 -4.04 0.08
CA LEU A 23 -18.02 -5.14 1.01
C LEU A 23 -17.40 -4.81 2.39
N GLY A 24 -16.20 -4.23 2.39
CA GLY A 24 -15.52 -3.74 3.58
C GLY A 24 -16.30 -2.66 4.32
N ASP A 25 -16.90 -1.70 3.61
CA ASP A 25 -17.79 -0.68 4.19
C ASP A 25 -19.01 -1.34 4.85
N GLN A 26 -19.66 -2.25 4.13
CA GLN A 26 -20.84 -2.94 4.62
C GLN A 26 -20.53 -3.76 5.88
N LEU A 27 -19.39 -4.44 5.92
CA LEU A 27 -18.99 -5.26 7.07
C LEU A 27 -18.60 -4.41 8.27
N THR A 28 -17.79 -3.37 8.05
CA THR A 28 -17.32 -2.46 9.12
C THR A 28 -18.49 -1.73 9.78
N ARG A 29 -19.58 -1.46 9.04
CA ARG A 29 -20.81 -0.89 9.61
C ARG A 29 -21.59 -1.86 10.49
N ARG A 30 -21.58 -3.16 10.16
CA ARG A 30 -22.36 -4.20 10.86
C ARG A 30 -21.64 -4.75 12.09
N ILE A 31 -20.31 -4.89 12.04
CA ILE A 31 -19.53 -5.48 13.13
C ILE A 31 -18.99 -4.38 14.04
N ALA A 32 -19.48 -4.35 15.30
CA ALA A 32 -19.07 -3.35 16.29
C ALA A 32 -17.56 -3.37 16.57
N VAL A 33 -16.96 -4.56 16.67
CA VAL A 33 -15.51 -4.73 16.93
C VAL A 33 -14.66 -4.04 15.86
N LEU A 34 -14.99 -4.17 14.57
CA LEU A 34 -14.22 -3.54 13.50
C LEU A 34 -14.29 -2.00 13.57
N ARG A 35 -15.45 -1.48 13.99
CA ARG A 35 -15.65 -0.04 14.18
C ARG A 35 -14.94 0.48 15.44
N GLU A 36 -14.98 -0.25 16.54
CA GLU A 36 -14.35 0.10 17.81
C GLU A 36 -12.81 0.06 17.73
N LEU A 37 -12.25 -0.82 16.89
CA LEU A 37 -10.81 -0.88 16.59
C LEU A 37 -10.36 0.13 15.52
N CYS A 38 -11.24 1.03 15.06
CA CYS A 38 -10.95 2.04 14.03
C CYS A 38 -10.35 1.45 12.74
N ILE A 39 -10.71 0.21 12.37
CA ILE A 39 -10.16 -0.44 11.17
C ILE A 39 -10.73 0.26 9.92
N PRO A 40 -9.87 0.77 9.01
CA PRO A 40 -10.34 1.42 7.79
C PRO A 40 -11.13 0.45 6.91
N ARG A 41 -12.23 0.93 6.33
CA ARG A 41 -13.11 0.16 5.42
C ARG A 41 -12.34 -0.55 4.28
N PRO A 42 -11.35 0.10 3.62
CA PRO A 42 -10.56 -0.56 2.57
C PRO A 42 -9.73 -1.73 3.09
N VAL A 43 -9.23 -1.66 4.34
CA VAL A 43 -8.41 -2.73 4.96
C VAL A 43 -9.28 -3.94 5.25
N THR A 44 -10.48 -3.74 5.81
CA THR A 44 -11.45 -4.82 6.04
C THR A 44 -11.78 -5.55 4.75
N GLY A 45 -12.10 -4.80 3.69
CA GLY A 45 -12.44 -5.37 2.38
C GLY A 45 -11.30 -6.13 1.72
N GLY A 46 -10.11 -5.52 1.70
CA GLY A 46 -8.91 -6.11 1.13
C GLY A 46 -8.46 -7.37 1.86
N LEU A 47 -8.52 -7.38 3.20
CA LEU A 47 -8.15 -8.56 3.99
C LEU A 47 -9.11 -9.73 3.74
N LEU A 48 -10.42 -9.47 3.66
CA LEU A 48 -11.40 -10.51 3.30
C LEU A 48 -11.15 -11.07 1.91
N PHE A 49 -10.88 -10.20 0.94
CA PHE A 49 -10.57 -10.61 -0.42
C PHE A 49 -9.30 -11.46 -0.45
N ALA A 50 -8.23 -11.04 0.22
CA ALA A 50 -6.96 -11.78 0.31
C ALA A 50 -7.14 -13.15 1.00
N CYS A 51 -7.89 -13.22 2.10
CA CYS A 51 -8.19 -14.50 2.75
C CYS A 51 -9.02 -15.42 1.85
N PHE A 52 -10.01 -14.86 1.14
CA PHE A 52 -10.84 -15.62 0.21
C PHE A 52 -10.03 -16.20 -0.95
N THR A 53 -9.21 -15.38 -1.62
CA THR A 53 -8.36 -15.85 -2.73
C THR A 53 -7.33 -16.86 -2.24
N TRP A 54 -6.72 -16.63 -1.08
CA TRP A 54 -5.80 -17.61 -0.46
C TRP A 54 -6.46 -18.97 -0.21
N LEU A 55 -7.70 -18.99 0.30
CA LEU A 55 -8.44 -20.23 0.52
C LEU A 55 -8.74 -20.97 -0.79
N LEU A 56 -9.10 -20.24 -1.85
CA LEU A 56 -9.36 -20.82 -3.17
C LEU A 56 -8.10 -21.42 -3.81
N THR A 57 -6.98 -20.70 -3.73
CA THR A 57 -5.68 -21.18 -4.22
C THR A 57 -5.24 -22.41 -3.42
N ARG A 58 -5.36 -22.38 -2.09
CA ARG A 58 -5.00 -23.51 -1.22
C ARG A 58 -5.87 -24.76 -1.48
N ALA A 59 -7.13 -24.57 -1.84
CA ALA A 59 -8.04 -25.66 -2.19
C ALA A 59 -7.82 -26.20 -3.61
N GLY A 60 -6.93 -25.59 -4.41
CA GLY A 60 -6.66 -25.98 -5.79
C GLY A 60 -7.82 -25.70 -6.75
N ILE A 61 -8.73 -24.79 -6.38
CA ILE A 61 -9.95 -24.51 -7.15
C ILE A 61 -9.69 -23.44 -8.22
N LEU A 62 -9.06 -22.33 -7.82
CA LEU A 62 -8.91 -21.15 -8.65
C LEU A 62 -7.64 -20.40 -8.24
N GLU A 63 -6.79 -20.11 -9.21
CA GLU A 63 -5.67 -19.20 -9.04
C GLU A 63 -6.01 -17.88 -9.74
N LEU A 64 -6.13 -16.80 -8.97
CA LEU A 64 -6.43 -15.47 -9.49
C LEU A 64 -5.12 -14.73 -9.77
N GLN A 65 -4.86 -14.43 -11.04
CA GLN A 65 -3.78 -13.53 -11.44
C GLN A 65 -4.37 -12.15 -11.73
N LEU A 66 -3.94 -11.16 -10.96
CA LEU A 66 -4.38 -9.77 -11.11
C LEU A 66 -3.44 -9.08 -12.10
N ASP A 67 -3.86 -8.98 -13.37
CA ASP A 67 -3.11 -8.26 -14.38
C ASP A 67 -3.58 -6.81 -14.44
N GLY A 68 -2.83 -5.94 -13.76
CA GLY A 68 -3.06 -4.51 -13.71
C GLY A 68 -2.49 -3.73 -14.89
N ASP A 69 -2.00 -4.38 -15.94
CA ASP A 69 -1.29 -3.68 -17.03
C ASP A 69 -2.19 -2.70 -17.79
N LEU A 70 -1.70 -1.46 -17.93
CA LEU A 70 -2.40 -0.33 -18.50
C LEU A 70 -1.74 0.12 -19.81
N HIS A 71 -2.08 -0.53 -20.91
CA HIS A 71 -1.53 -0.26 -22.26
C HIS A 71 -2.02 1.05 -22.93
N GLY A 72 -2.74 1.92 -22.22
CA GLY A 72 -3.35 3.11 -22.81
C GLY A 72 -2.33 4.20 -23.16
N LYS A 73 -2.28 4.64 -24.43
CA LYS A 73 -1.35 5.69 -24.93
C LYS A 73 -1.36 6.99 -24.13
N ILE A 74 -2.52 7.38 -23.57
CA ILE A 74 -2.65 8.61 -22.74
C ILE A 74 -2.04 8.39 -21.36
N TRP A 75 -2.29 7.22 -20.76
CA TRP A 75 -1.76 6.88 -19.44
C TRP A 75 -0.25 6.74 -19.48
N SER A 76 0.29 6.08 -20.51
CA SER A 76 1.74 6.03 -20.70
C SER A 76 2.32 7.41 -20.97
N ALA A 77 1.70 8.26 -21.78
CA ALA A 77 2.22 9.61 -22.02
C ALA A 77 2.33 10.47 -20.75
N VAL A 78 1.38 10.34 -19.81
CA VAL A 78 1.35 11.15 -18.57
C VAL A 78 2.26 10.58 -17.47
N PHE A 79 2.33 9.26 -17.33
CA PHE A 79 2.98 8.61 -16.17
C PHE A 79 4.34 7.96 -16.47
N THR A 80 4.70 7.69 -17.73
CA THR A 80 6.00 7.03 -18.07
C THR A 80 7.20 7.94 -17.79
N ALA A 81 7.01 9.26 -17.72
CA ALA A 81 8.07 10.19 -17.30
C ALA A 81 8.59 9.93 -15.87
N VAL A 82 7.80 9.24 -15.05
CA VAL A 82 8.12 8.93 -13.64
C VAL A 82 8.75 7.53 -13.48
N THR A 83 8.53 6.60 -14.41
CA THR A 83 9.09 5.24 -14.35
C THR A 83 9.35 4.71 -15.77
N PRO A 84 10.53 4.98 -16.35
CA PRO A 84 10.83 4.61 -17.74
C PRO A 84 10.96 3.10 -17.99
N ASP A 85 11.31 2.33 -16.95
CA ASP A 85 11.85 0.97 -17.10
C ASP A 85 10.85 -0.16 -16.76
N LYS A 86 9.62 0.15 -16.31
CA LYS A 86 8.61 -0.87 -15.93
C LYS A 86 7.27 -0.62 -16.66
N PRO A 87 6.53 -1.68 -17.04
CA PRO A 87 5.18 -1.53 -17.60
C PRO A 87 4.25 -0.85 -16.60
N LEU A 88 3.38 0.05 -17.09
CA LEU A 88 2.52 0.88 -16.25
C LEU A 88 1.40 0.02 -15.66
N GLN A 89 1.46 -0.24 -14.36
CA GLN A 89 0.39 -0.92 -13.63
C GLN A 89 -0.66 0.07 -13.15
N ILE A 90 -1.90 -0.37 -13.05
CA ILE A 90 -3.03 0.45 -12.62
C ILE A 90 -2.87 1.01 -11.21
N ASP A 91 -2.08 0.38 -10.34
CA ASP A 91 -1.86 0.87 -8.98
C ASP A 91 -1.04 2.17 -8.95
N GLN A 92 -0.09 2.34 -9.89
CA GLN A 92 0.82 3.49 -9.94
C GLN A 92 0.12 4.85 -10.17
N PRO A 93 -0.73 5.05 -11.20
CA PRO A 93 -1.39 6.34 -11.40
C PRO A 93 -2.31 6.71 -10.23
N PHE A 94 -2.98 5.73 -9.60
CA PHE A 94 -3.82 5.99 -8.43
C PHE A 94 -2.97 6.34 -7.20
N LEU A 95 -1.82 5.69 -7.01
CA LEU A 95 -0.90 6.01 -5.92
C LEU A 95 -0.27 7.40 -6.09
N ILE A 96 0.14 7.75 -7.31
CA ILE A 96 0.66 9.09 -7.64
C ILE A 96 -0.42 10.14 -7.41
N ALA A 97 -1.66 9.91 -7.89
CA ALA A 97 -2.77 10.82 -7.65
C ALA A 97 -3.05 10.99 -6.15
N PHE A 98 -3.05 9.91 -5.38
CA PHE A 98 -3.23 9.93 -3.93
C PHE A 98 -2.15 10.77 -3.23
N PHE A 99 -0.87 10.46 -3.43
CA PHE A 99 0.22 11.19 -2.78
C PHE A 99 0.32 12.65 -3.25
N THR A 100 -0.01 12.91 -4.52
CA THR A 100 -0.11 14.28 -5.04
C THR A 100 -1.22 15.04 -4.33
N CYS A 101 -2.42 14.47 -4.18
CA CYS A 101 -3.52 15.09 -3.45
C CYS A 101 -3.20 15.30 -1.96
N VAL A 102 -2.56 14.34 -1.30
CA VAL A 102 -2.10 14.48 0.10
C VAL A 102 -1.09 15.63 0.21
N GLY A 103 -0.13 15.71 -0.72
CA GLY A 103 0.84 16.80 -0.78
C GLY A 103 0.19 18.17 -1.02
N LEU A 104 -0.74 18.25 -1.99
CA LEU A 104 -1.48 19.49 -2.29
C LEU A 104 -2.44 19.91 -1.17
N SER A 105 -2.91 18.96 -0.36
CA SER A 105 -3.72 19.25 0.84
C SER A 105 -2.91 19.92 1.95
N CYS A 106 -1.57 19.87 1.87
CA CYS A 106 -0.70 20.59 2.77
C CYS A 106 -0.74 22.09 2.45
N SER A 107 -1.45 22.87 3.27
CA SER A 107 -1.48 24.32 3.14
C SER A 107 -0.35 24.97 3.95
N ALA A 108 0.33 25.94 3.36
CA ALA A 108 1.33 26.74 4.08
C ALA A 108 0.72 27.47 5.29
N ALA A 109 -0.58 27.78 5.23
CA ALA A 109 -1.35 28.31 6.34
C ALA A 109 -1.41 27.33 7.53
N ALA A 110 -1.73 26.05 7.29
CA ALA A 110 -1.80 25.05 8.36
C ALA A 110 -0.44 24.83 9.07
N ILE A 111 0.67 24.85 8.32
CA ILE A 111 2.02 24.78 8.91
C ILE A 111 2.29 26.02 9.78
N ARG A 112 1.92 27.22 9.28
CA ARG A 112 2.15 28.47 9.98
C ARG A 112 1.30 28.61 11.25
N GLU A 113 0.04 28.18 11.20
CA GLU A 113 -0.87 28.15 12.36
C GLU A 113 -0.38 27.16 13.42
N GLY A 114 0.11 25.99 13.00
CA GLY A 114 0.69 25.00 13.90
C GLY A 114 2.03 25.40 14.52
N GLY A 115 2.76 26.33 13.89
CA GLY A 115 3.91 27.05 14.46
C GLY A 115 4.96 26.14 15.13
N ARG A 116 5.21 26.37 16.42
CA ARG A 116 6.23 25.63 17.19
C ARG A 116 5.82 24.19 17.48
N LEU A 117 4.52 23.90 17.57
CA LEU A 117 4.03 22.55 17.85
C LEU A 117 4.21 21.63 16.64
N VAL A 118 3.90 22.10 15.43
CA VAL A 118 4.11 21.31 14.19
C VAL A 118 5.59 21.04 13.95
N THR A 119 6.45 22.02 14.16
CA THR A 119 7.90 21.82 14.01
C THR A 119 8.47 20.90 15.09
N ALA A 120 8.05 21.03 16.35
CA ALA A 120 8.44 20.10 17.40
C ALA A 120 7.94 18.67 17.12
N LEU A 121 6.70 18.52 16.65
CA LEU A 121 6.13 17.22 16.25
C LEU A 121 6.91 16.62 15.08
N LEU A 122 7.27 17.40 14.07
CA LEU A 122 8.05 16.94 12.92
C LEU A 122 9.42 16.41 13.35
N VAL A 123 10.13 17.16 14.20
CA VAL A 123 11.43 16.72 14.74
C VAL A 123 11.27 15.46 15.57
N ALA A 124 10.31 15.43 16.50
CA ALA A 124 10.07 14.26 17.34
C ALA A 124 9.69 13.01 16.51
N ALA A 125 8.80 13.17 15.53
CA ALA A 125 8.39 12.10 14.63
C ALA A 125 9.56 11.60 13.77
N SER A 126 10.40 12.50 13.26
CA SER A 126 11.58 12.13 12.45
C SER A 126 12.63 11.38 13.27
N LEU A 127 12.85 11.80 14.52
CA LEU A 127 13.71 11.09 15.47
C LEU A 127 13.14 9.70 15.80
N LEU A 128 11.84 9.62 16.10
CA LEU A 128 11.19 8.36 16.39
C LEU A 128 11.21 7.40 15.19
N ALA A 129 10.98 7.90 13.97
CA ALA A 129 11.06 7.13 12.74
C ALA A 129 12.49 6.62 12.50
N SER A 130 13.51 7.45 12.75
CA SER A 130 14.91 7.02 12.67
C SER A 130 15.23 5.91 13.68
N LEU A 131 14.73 6.04 14.92
CA LEU A 131 14.90 5.01 15.95
C LEU A 131 14.16 3.71 15.58
N GLN A 132 12.93 3.80 15.03
CA GLN A 132 12.22 2.65 14.49
C GLN A 132 12.98 1.98 13.34
N ALA A 133 13.63 2.76 12.48
CA ALA A 133 14.47 2.24 11.40
C ALA A 133 15.64 1.42 11.95
N VAL A 134 16.39 1.99 12.90
CA VAL A 134 17.54 1.32 13.53
C VAL A 134 17.11 0.05 14.24
N LEU A 135 16.05 0.11 15.06
CA LEU A 135 15.54 -1.04 15.79
C LEU A 135 15.00 -2.12 14.83
N GLY A 136 14.22 -1.73 13.82
CA GLY A 136 13.65 -2.66 12.83
C GLY A 136 14.74 -3.38 12.04
N VAL A 137 15.75 -2.65 11.57
CA VAL A 137 16.90 -3.24 10.87
C VAL A 137 17.70 -4.15 11.81
N ALA A 138 17.96 -3.73 13.05
CA ALA A 138 18.70 -4.54 14.02
C ALA A 138 18.00 -5.87 14.31
N VAL A 139 16.67 -5.85 14.47
CA VAL A 139 15.86 -7.05 14.68
C VAL A 139 15.83 -7.94 13.44
N ALA A 140 15.69 -7.37 12.24
CA ALA A 140 15.72 -8.14 10.98
C ALA A 140 17.06 -8.87 10.80
N VAL A 141 18.18 -8.18 11.03
CA VAL A 141 19.53 -8.76 10.94
C VAL A 141 19.76 -9.80 12.05
N ALA A 142 19.27 -9.56 13.28
CA ALA A 142 19.37 -10.53 14.38
C ALA A 142 18.63 -11.85 14.08
N TRP A 143 17.54 -11.80 13.32
CA TRP A 143 16.83 -12.98 12.82
C TRP A 143 17.38 -13.56 11.51
N GLY A 144 18.45 -12.98 10.95
CA GLY A 144 19.05 -13.45 9.70
C GLY A 144 18.28 -13.05 8.43
N HIS A 145 17.38 -12.07 8.51
CA HIS A 145 16.64 -11.53 7.38
C HIS A 145 17.30 -10.27 6.79
N HIS A 146 16.88 -9.89 5.57
CA HIS A 146 17.41 -8.73 4.87
C HIS A 146 17.09 -7.41 5.62
N PRO A 147 18.03 -6.44 5.73
CA PRO A 147 17.81 -5.17 6.42
C PRO A 147 16.56 -4.40 5.96
N SER A 148 16.27 -4.44 4.65
CA SER A 148 15.12 -3.76 4.06
C SER A 148 13.77 -4.27 4.59
N LEU A 149 13.71 -5.51 5.12
CA LEU A 149 12.53 -6.02 5.83
C LEU A 149 12.24 -5.17 7.07
N GLY A 150 13.29 -4.83 7.83
CA GLY A 150 13.19 -4.00 9.02
C GLY A 150 12.70 -2.57 8.71
N LEU A 151 13.11 -2.03 7.57
CA LEU A 151 12.62 -0.73 7.10
C LEU A 151 11.14 -0.80 6.66
N ALA A 152 10.77 -1.84 5.90
CA ALA A 152 9.41 -2.06 5.43
C ALA A 152 8.42 -2.25 6.60
N CYS A 153 8.76 -3.11 7.56
CA CYS A 153 7.94 -3.41 8.73
C CYS A 153 8.02 -2.34 9.84
N GLY A 154 8.97 -1.40 9.75
CA GLY A 154 9.16 -0.33 10.72
C GLY A 154 8.64 1.01 10.20
N PRO A 155 9.51 2.02 10.00
CA PRO A 155 9.08 3.39 9.75
C PRO A 155 8.26 3.56 8.46
N VAL A 156 8.48 2.74 7.42
CA VAL A 156 7.79 2.88 6.12
C VAL A 156 6.30 2.53 6.27
N SER A 157 5.96 1.45 6.96
CA SER A 157 4.57 1.06 7.22
C SER A 157 3.95 1.80 8.41
N MET A 158 4.73 2.11 9.45
CA MET A 158 4.20 2.76 10.65
C MET A 158 3.96 4.27 10.50
N THR A 159 4.68 4.95 9.60
CA THR A 159 4.51 6.41 9.39
C THR A 159 3.49 6.72 8.29
N GLY A 160 3.38 5.85 7.27
CA GLY A 160 2.55 6.10 6.09
C GLY A 160 1.64 4.95 5.68
N GLY A 161 1.54 3.90 6.51
CA GLY A 161 0.67 2.76 6.28
C GLY A 161 1.10 1.90 5.09
N HIS A 162 0.16 1.09 4.61
CA HIS A 162 0.36 0.22 3.45
C HIS A 162 0.60 1.00 2.15
N GLY A 163 0.03 2.20 2.00
CA GLY A 163 0.22 3.04 0.81
C GLY A 163 1.67 3.51 0.65
N THR A 164 2.31 3.95 1.74
CA THR A 164 3.73 4.32 1.70
C THR A 164 4.63 3.10 1.50
N THR A 165 4.27 1.95 2.08
CA THR A 165 5.00 0.70 1.81
C THR A 165 4.95 0.33 0.32
N ALA A 166 3.79 0.42 -0.32
CA ALA A 166 3.66 0.20 -1.76
C ALA A 166 4.46 1.23 -2.59
N GLY A 167 4.48 2.51 -2.17
CA GLY A 167 5.25 3.55 -2.84
C GLY A 167 6.77 3.36 -2.76
N PHE A 168 7.26 2.79 -1.66
CA PHE A 168 8.67 2.48 -1.46
C PHE A 168 9.09 1.08 -1.93
N ALA A 169 8.14 0.24 -2.39
CA ALA A 169 8.41 -1.14 -2.77
C ALA A 169 9.51 -1.27 -3.84
N ALA A 170 9.41 -0.50 -4.94
CA ALA A 170 10.43 -0.52 -5.99
C ALA A 170 11.82 -0.08 -5.52
N LEU A 171 11.89 0.82 -4.52
CA LEU A 171 13.16 1.22 -3.90
C LEU A 171 13.72 0.13 -3.00
N LEU A 172 12.87 -0.61 -2.29
CA LEU A 172 13.31 -1.74 -1.48
C LEU A 172 13.79 -2.88 -2.39
N GLU A 173 13.07 -3.21 -3.45
CA GLU A 173 13.47 -4.22 -4.46
C GLU A 173 14.86 -3.92 -5.04
N SER A 174 15.16 -2.66 -5.33
CA SER A 174 16.47 -2.28 -5.89
C SER A 174 17.64 -2.51 -4.92
N THR A 175 17.37 -2.63 -3.62
CA THR A 175 18.38 -3.01 -2.61
C THR A 175 18.64 -4.53 -2.54
N GLY A 176 17.96 -5.33 -3.37
CA GLY A 176 18.01 -6.80 -3.31
C GLY A 176 17.00 -7.41 -2.35
N PHE A 177 16.03 -6.62 -1.87
CA PHE A 177 14.91 -7.13 -1.08
C PHE A 177 13.94 -7.90 -2.00
N PRO A 178 13.54 -9.14 -1.64
CA PRO A 178 12.62 -9.93 -2.44
C PRO A 178 11.18 -9.42 -2.42
#